data_AF-A0A3A8P6E3-F1
#
_entry.id   AF-A0A3A8P6E3-F1
#
_cell.length_a   1.000
_cell.length_b   1.000
_cell.length_c   1.000
_cell.angle_alpha   90.00
_cell.angle_beta   90.00
_cell.angle_gamma   90.00
#
_symmetry.space_group_name_H-M   'P 1'
#
loop_
_entity.id
_entity.type
_entity.pdbx_description
1 polymer ?
#
loop_
_entity_poly.entity_id
_entity_poly.type
_entity_poly.pdbx_seq_one_letter_code
_entity_poly.pdbx_strand_id
1 'polypeptide(L)'
;MAERTRPSTSSPGLTGADVERQLEGRAELIAVARRRYAELEALLSGRRWRRGLLRRPELVPALVAHAEALREALERVQRRAAVEAWSEDTSVLREARELSVRRERLIGLAQRRLEALAVAPAHLSLEETLTRLEALVRQPMAWELNPGEVLVFETDARWHPRGRQGRALLPGDGLSLRQRAAPLARSVLWPLVRPVVWPFLGSGRLRITSERVLWLPVFGELQEVRLGTIAEEGIRLEPGSLGLRVVGNRLLRARGMTDAEEVAALLELHRQAPLRGAARSGVRLESVAIFPAKLGRLPGQAVLRPRGVSFIPAGQGPGALSAVTGKATSLRGFDAAPVLEALRWLPEAEFDACLARVVDATGGQSWAAGDTRYVAGPPVWRELRIEHGGDALVGKVEWAQEAAAGRLLREWPQALPSGQE
;
A
#
# COMPACT_ATOMS: atom_id res chain seq x y z
N MET A 1 -36.05 -79.22 -31.93
CA MET A 1 -34.94 -78.34 -31.48
C MET A 1 -35.55 -77.30 -30.57
N ALA A 2 -35.18 -77.30 -29.29
CA ALA A 2 -35.82 -76.50 -28.24
C ALA A 2 -35.25 -75.07 -28.21
N GLU A 3 -36.10 -74.08 -28.47
CA GLU A 3 -35.84 -72.68 -28.16
C GLU A 3 -35.77 -72.51 -26.64
N ARG A 4 -34.56 -72.25 -26.12
CA ARG A 4 -34.37 -71.77 -24.76
C ARG A 4 -34.72 -70.28 -24.72
N THR A 5 -35.94 -69.98 -24.30
CA THR A 5 -36.36 -68.66 -23.86
C THR A 5 -35.49 -68.25 -22.66
N ARG A 6 -34.52 -67.35 -22.87
CA ARG A 6 -33.84 -66.66 -21.77
C ARG A 6 -34.84 -65.69 -21.14
N PRO A 7 -35.07 -65.74 -19.83
CA PRO A 7 -35.81 -64.68 -19.16
C PRO A 7 -34.92 -63.44 -19.13
N SER A 8 -35.34 -62.40 -19.85
CA SER A 8 -34.84 -61.05 -19.69
C SER A 8 -35.18 -60.60 -18.27
N THR A 9 -34.25 -60.77 -17.34
CA THR A 9 -34.29 -60.09 -16.04
C THR A 9 -34.08 -58.60 -16.29
N SER A 10 -35.18 -57.89 -16.50
CA SER A 10 -35.25 -56.45 -16.27
C SER A 10 -34.88 -56.24 -14.80
N SER A 11 -33.65 -55.79 -14.53
CA SER A 11 -33.27 -55.33 -13.20
C SER A 11 -34.30 -54.31 -12.72
N PRO A 12 -34.91 -54.48 -11.53
CA PRO A 12 -35.78 -53.47 -10.97
C PRO A 12 -35.00 -52.16 -10.90
N GLY A 13 -35.55 -51.10 -11.49
CA GLY A 13 -34.92 -49.79 -11.47
C GLY A 13 -34.64 -49.40 -10.03
N LEU A 14 -33.37 -49.23 -9.69
CA LEU A 14 -32.93 -48.75 -8.38
C LEU A 14 -33.68 -47.45 -8.08
N THR A 15 -34.55 -47.49 -7.07
CA THR A 15 -35.27 -46.29 -6.65
C THR A 15 -34.30 -45.37 -5.90
N GLY A 16 -34.54 -44.06 -5.92
CA GLY A 16 -33.64 -43.09 -5.25
C GLY A 16 -33.43 -43.38 -3.75
N ALA A 17 -34.45 -43.94 -3.09
CA ALA A 17 -34.39 -44.34 -1.69
C ALA A 17 -33.44 -45.55 -1.44
N ASP A 18 -33.30 -46.47 -2.40
CA ASP A 18 -32.38 -47.60 -2.29
C ASP A 18 -30.92 -47.13 -2.41
N VAL A 19 -30.68 -46.17 -3.30
CA VAL A 19 -29.36 -45.54 -3.48
C VAL A 19 -28.93 -44.76 -2.24
N GLU A 20 -29.85 -44.01 -1.62
CA GLU A 20 -29.57 -43.29 -0.37
C GLU A 20 -29.24 -44.24 0.79
N ARG A 21 -30.02 -45.32 0.93
CA ARG A 21 -29.79 -46.34 1.97
C ARG A 21 -28.45 -47.06 1.79
N GLN A 22 -28.01 -47.27 0.55
CA GLN A 22 -26.70 -47.86 0.23
C GLN A 22 -25.51 -46.93 0.49
N LEU A 23 -25.71 -45.61 0.62
CA LEU A 23 -24.65 -44.63 0.79
C LEU A 23 -24.34 -44.28 2.26
N GLU A 24 -25.07 -44.85 3.23
CA GLU A 24 -24.79 -44.81 4.68
C GLU A 24 -24.37 -43.41 5.18
N GLY A 25 -25.26 -42.43 5.14
CA GLY A 25 -25.00 -41.06 5.66
C GLY A 25 -24.13 -40.15 4.76
N ARG A 26 -23.57 -40.66 3.66
CA ARG A 26 -22.79 -39.83 2.71
C ARG A 26 -23.67 -38.90 1.88
N ALA A 27 -24.88 -39.32 1.54
CA ALA A 27 -25.87 -38.46 0.89
C ALA A 27 -26.23 -37.27 1.79
N GLU A 28 -26.40 -37.51 3.10
CA GLU A 28 -26.64 -36.46 4.09
C GLU A 28 -25.44 -35.51 4.20
N LEU A 29 -24.22 -36.05 4.21
CA LEU A 29 -22.99 -35.25 4.20
C LEU A 29 -22.92 -34.33 2.98
N ILE A 30 -23.23 -34.85 1.78
CA ILE A 30 -23.27 -34.06 0.54
C ILE A 30 -24.37 -32.98 0.61
N ALA A 31 -25.56 -33.30 1.09
CA ALA A 31 -26.65 -32.35 1.23
C ALA A 31 -26.32 -31.21 2.21
N VAL A 32 -25.76 -31.54 3.38
CA VAL A 32 -25.31 -30.56 4.38
C VAL A 32 -24.17 -29.70 3.82
N ALA A 33 -23.21 -30.31 3.13
CA ALA A 33 -22.12 -29.59 2.48
C ALA A 33 -22.64 -28.62 1.41
N ARG A 34 -23.60 -29.03 0.56
CA ARG A 34 -24.20 -28.14 -0.47
C ARG A 34 -24.71 -26.84 0.12
N ARG A 35 -25.41 -26.89 1.24
CA ARG A 35 -25.91 -25.69 1.93
C ARG A 35 -24.77 -24.80 2.44
N ARG A 36 -23.77 -25.38 3.12
CA ARG A 36 -22.62 -24.63 3.68
C ARG A 36 -21.76 -23.99 2.60
N TYR A 37 -21.46 -24.73 1.53
CA TYR A 37 -20.72 -24.22 0.38
C TYR A 37 -21.49 -23.11 -0.35
N ALA A 38 -22.82 -23.25 -0.50
CA ALA A 38 -23.65 -22.21 -1.13
C ALA A 38 -23.69 -20.93 -0.29
N GLU A 39 -23.77 -21.07 1.04
CA GLU A 39 -23.73 -19.94 1.97
C GLU A 39 -22.39 -19.19 1.89
N LEU A 40 -21.26 -19.91 1.84
CA LEU A 40 -19.95 -19.28 1.70
C LEU A 40 -19.73 -18.66 0.31
N GLU A 41 -20.19 -19.31 -0.76
CA GLU A 41 -20.17 -18.77 -2.13
C GLU A 41 -20.94 -17.44 -2.21
N ALA A 42 -22.16 -17.40 -1.66
CA ALA A 42 -22.97 -16.19 -1.57
C ALA A 42 -22.29 -15.09 -0.74
N LEU A 43 -21.64 -15.46 0.36
CA LEU A 43 -20.90 -14.53 1.20
C LEU A 43 -19.69 -13.93 0.47
N LEU A 44 -18.84 -14.76 -0.15
CA LEU A 44 -17.61 -14.32 -0.83
C LEU A 44 -17.88 -13.58 -2.15
N SER A 45 -19.00 -13.84 -2.82
CA SER A 45 -19.41 -13.08 -4.01
C SER A 45 -19.90 -11.67 -3.66
N GLY A 46 -20.40 -11.45 -2.44
CA GLY A 46 -20.89 -10.16 -1.97
C GLY A 46 -19.82 -9.06 -1.87
N ARG A 47 -20.25 -7.79 -1.97
CA ARG A 47 -19.35 -6.62 -1.80
C ARG A 47 -18.81 -6.45 -0.37
N ARG A 48 -19.56 -6.91 0.62
CA ARG A 48 -19.22 -6.81 2.07
C ARG A 48 -18.69 -8.14 2.62
N TRP A 49 -18.09 -8.97 1.78
CA TRP A 49 -17.65 -10.32 2.13
C TRP A 49 -16.74 -10.35 3.37
N ARG A 50 -15.82 -9.38 3.55
CA ARG A 50 -14.94 -9.30 4.73
C ARG A 50 -15.73 -9.18 6.03
N ARG A 51 -16.66 -8.21 6.09
CA ARG A 51 -17.60 -8.05 7.21
C ARG A 51 -18.50 -9.27 7.39
N GLY A 52 -18.88 -9.93 6.30
CA GLY A 52 -19.62 -11.18 6.34
C GLY A 52 -18.84 -12.29 7.06
N LEU A 53 -17.57 -12.49 6.69
CA LEU A 53 -16.69 -13.47 7.31
C LEU A 53 -16.46 -13.18 8.79
N LEU A 54 -16.23 -11.90 9.15
CA LEU A 54 -16.06 -11.51 10.55
C LEU A 54 -17.30 -11.78 11.43
N ARG A 55 -18.50 -11.71 10.85
CA ARG A 55 -19.76 -11.97 11.56
C ARG A 55 -20.08 -13.46 11.70
N ARG A 56 -19.41 -14.32 10.93
CA ARG A 56 -19.65 -15.77 10.90
C ARG A 56 -18.32 -16.53 10.98
N PRO A 57 -17.59 -16.39 12.09
CA PRO A 57 -16.26 -16.99 12.28
C PRO A 57 -16.26 -18.54 12.22
N GLU A 58 -17.42 -19.18 12.30
CA GLU A 58 -17.59 -20.63 12.29
C GLU A 58 -17.60 -21.25 10.88
N LEU A 59 -17.89 -20.47 9.83
CA LEU A 59 -18.14 -21.01 8.49
C LEU A 59 -16.90 -21.67 7.86
N VAL A 60 -15.74 -21.01 7.95
CA VAL A 60 -14.49 -21.52 7.36
C VAL A 60 -13.97 -22.73 8.15
N PRO A 61 -13.83 -22.70 9.48
CA PRO A 61 -13.41 -23.87 10.26
C PRO A 61 -14.33 -25.07 10.07
N ALA A 62 -15.65 -24.88 10.02
CA ALA A 62 -16.60 -25.96 9.81
C ALA A 62 -16.45 -26.62 8.43
N LEU A 63 -16.14 -25.86 7.38
CA LEU A 63 -15.88 -26.41 6.05
C LEU A 63 -14.56 -27.16 5.99
N VAL A 64 -13.49 -26.56 6.53
CA VAL A 64 -12.15 -27.17 6.57
C VAL A 64 -12.18 -28.49 7.35
N ALA A 65 -12.89 -28.56 8.48
CA ALA A 65 -13.00 -29.76 9.29
C ALA A 65 -13.69 -30.95 8.58
N HIS A 66 -14.56 -30.69 7.60
CA HIS A 66 -15.29 -31.74 6.87
C HIS A 66 -14.75 -31.97 5.45
N ALA A 67 -13.67 -31.28 5.05
CA ALA A 67 -13.19 -31.29 3.67
C ALA A 67 -12.76 -32.69 3.19
N GLU A 68 -12.03 -33.43 4.04
CA GLU A 68 -11.58 -34.78 3.71
C GLU A 68 -12.74 -35.78 3.61
N ALA A 69 -13.63 -35.78 4.59
CA ALA A 69 -14.82 -36.64 4.57
C ALA A 69 -15.72 -36.35 3.36
N LEU A 70 -15.81 -35.08 2.94
CA LEU A 70 -16.53 -34.71 1.73
C LEU A 70 -15.83 -35.19 0.45
N ARG A 71 -14.51 -35.04 0.37
CA ARG A 71 -13.72 -35.54 -0.77
C ARG A 71 -13.93 -37.04 -0.96
N GLU A 72 -13.79 -37.81 0.12
CA GLU A 72 -14.02 -39.26 0.11
C GLU A 72 -15.46 -39.61 -0.29
N ALA A 73 -16.46 -38.88 0.22
CA ALA A 73 -17.86 -39.08 -0.12
C ALA A 73 -18.12 -38.85 -1.62
N LEU A 74 -17.60 -37.76 -2.19
CA LEU A 74 -17.74 -37.45 -3.62
C LEU A 74 -17.05 -38.50 -4.49
N GLU A 75 -15.81 -38.88 -4.18
CA GLU A 75 -15.06 -39.91 -4.91
C GLU A 75 -15.77 -41.26 -4.87
N ARG A 76 -16.37 -41.63 -3.72
CA ARG A 76 -17.09 -42.90 -3.58
C ARG A 76 -18.40 -42.89 -4.35
N VAL A 77 -19.16 -41.79 -4.31
CA VAL A 77 -20.39 -41.62 -5.12
C VAL A 77 -20.05 -41.70 -6.61
N GLN A 78 -18.99 -41.04 -7.07
CA GLN A 78 -18.56 -41.11 -8.48
C GLN A 78 -18.12 -42.51 -8.89
N ARG A 79 -17.28 -43.18 -8.08
CA ARG A 79 -16.84 -44.56 -8.34
C ARG A 79 -18.01 -45.53 -8.42
N ARG A 80 -18.96 -45.45 -7.50
CA ARG A 80 -20.15 -46.31 -7.53
C ARG A 80 -21.04 -46.02 -8.72
N ALA A 81 -21.31 -44.75 -9.01
CA ALA A 81 -22.09 -44.37 -10.18
C ALA A 81 -21.50 -44.94 -11.48
N ALA A 82 -20.17 -44.98 -11.60
CA ALA A 82 -19.48 -45.60 -12.74
C ALA A 82 -19.61 -47.13 -12.77
N VAL A 83 -19.43 -47.80 -11.62
CA VAL A 83 -19.51 -49.28 -11.53
C VAL A 83 -20.93 -49.80 -11.73
N GLU A 84 -21.92 -49.11 -11.18
CA GLU A 84 -23.32 -49.51 -11.17
C GLU A 84 -24.13 -48.86 -12.31
N ALA A 85 -23.45 -48.15 -13.22
CA ALA A 85 -24.03 -47.45 -14.38
C ALA A 85 -25.26 -46.60 -14.02
N TRP A 86 -25.15 -45.81 -12.93
CA TRP A 86 -26.23 -44.93 -12.50
C TRP A 86 -26.59 -43.93 -13.60
N SER A 87 -27.89 -43.64 -13.74
CA SER A 87 -28.36 -42.59 -14.63
C SER A 87 -27.83 -41.22 -14.18
N GLU A 88 -27.60 -40.33 -15.15
CA GLU A 88 -27.17 -38.96 -14.85
C GLU A 88 -28.22 -38.19 -14.01
N ASP A 89 -29.48 -38.58 -14.10
CA ASP A 89 -30.60 -37.98 -13.37
C ASP A 89 -30.75 -38.49 -11.94
N THR A 90 -29.95 -39.46 -11.51
CA THR A 90 -29.98 -39.95 -10.13
C THR A 90 -29.68 -38.79 -9.17
N SER A 91 -30.61 -38.51 -8.24
CA SER A 91 -30.58 -37.30 -7.40
C SER A 91 -29.22 -37.10 -6.72
N VAL A 92 -28.68 -38.13 -6.06
CA VAL A 92 -27.40 -38.04 -5.34
C VAL A 92 -26.22 -37.74 -6.27
N LEU A 93 -26.21 -38.28 -7.49
CA LEU A 93 -25.17 -38.00 -8.47
C LEU A 93 -25.24 -36.57 -8.97
N ARG A 94 -26.46 -36.07 -9.27
CA ARG A 94 -26.69 -34.66 -9.62
C ARG A 94 -26.23 -33.73 -8.51
N GLU A 95 -26.56 -34.04 -7.27
CA GLU A 95 -26.13 -33.27 -6.10
C GLU A 95 -24.62 -33.25 -5.91
N ALA A 96 -23.95 -34.39 -6.08
CA ALA A 96 -22.49 -34.50 -6.03
C ALA A 96 -21.81 -33.68 -7.14
N ARG A 97 -22.35 -33.71 -8.37
CA ARG A 97 -21.87 -32.92 -9.51
C ARG A 97 -22.02 -31.42 -9.25
N GLU A 98 -23.20 -31.00 -8.79
CA GLU A 98 -23.44 -29.59 -8.44
C GLU A 98 -22.51 -29.09 -7.33
N LEU A 99 -22.26 -29.91 -6.30
CA LEU A 99 -21.33 -29.58 -5.23
C LEU A 99 -19.90 -29.46 -5.75
N SER A 100 -19.48 -30.34 -6.65
CA SER A 100 -18.16 -30.28 -7.29
C SER A 100 -17.98 -28.99 -8.09
N VAL A 101 -18.96 -28.62 -8.94
CA VAL A 101 -18.96 -27.35 -9.69
C VAL A 101 -18.92 -26.15 -8.74
N ARG A 102 -19.69 -26.19 -7.66
CA ARG A 102 -19.70 -25.13 -6.65
C ARG A 102 -18.34 -25.00 -5.93
N ARG A 103 -17.69 -26.11 -5.62
CA ARG A 103 -16.35 -26.12 -5.02
C ARG A 103 -15.33 -25.44 -5.93
N GLU A 104 -15.34 -25.73 -7.22
CA GLU A 104 -14.48 -25.06 -8.21
C GLU A 104 -14.73 -23.55 -8.31
N ARG A 105 -16.01 -23.13 -8.36
CA ARG A 105 -16.34 -21.69 -8.32
C ARG A 105 -15.84 -21.02 -7.04
N LEU A 106 -15.98 -21.71 -5.91
CA LEU A 106 -15.54 -21.21 -4.61
C LEU A 106 -14.02 -21.10 -4.54
N ILE A 107 -13.26 -22.05 -5.10
CA ILE A 107 -11.80 -21.97 -5.24
C ILE A 107 -11.42 -20.68 -5.98
N GLY A 108 -11.97 -20.46 -7.17
CA GLY A 108 -11.67 -19.27 -7.96
C GLY A 108 -12.13 -17.96 -7.29
N LEU A 109 -13.20 -17.98 -6.49
CA LEU A 109 -13.61 -16.82 -5.68
C LEU A 109 -12.63 -16.57 -4.52
N ALA A 110 -12.31 -17.60 -3.74
CA ALA A 110 -11.43 -17.50 -2.59
C ALA A 110 -10.02 -17.03 -2.99
N GLN A 111 -9.48 -17.57 -4.10
CA GLN A 111 -8.20 -17.14 -4.66
C GLN A 111 -8.24 -15.67 -5.08
N ARG A 112 -9.25 -15.23 -5.84
CA ARG A 112 -9.42 -13.80 -6.21
C ARG A 112 -9.53 -12.88 -4.98
N ARG A 113 -10.18 -13.34 -3.91
CA ARG A 113 -10.28 -12.56 -2.65
C ARG A 113 -8.94 -12.53 -1.91
N LEU A 114 -8.19 -13.63 -1.91
CA LEU A 114 -6.87 -13.72 -1.31
C LEU A 114 -5.85 -12.84 -2.04
N GLU A 115 -5.82 -12.88 -3.38
CA GLU A 115 -4.96 -12.05 -4.24
C GLU A 115 -5.22 -10.54 -4.09
N ALA A 116 -6.44 -10.17 -3.70
CA ALA A 116 -6.80 -8.79 -3.39
C ALA A 116 -6.25 -8.31 -2.03
N LEU A 117 -5.80 -9.23 -1.17
CA LEU A 117 -5.32 -8.95 0.19
C LEU A 117 -3.83 -9.24 0.40
N ALA A 118 -3.28 -10.21 -0.31
CA ALA A 118 -1.91 -10.68 -0.18
C ALA A 118 -1.42 -11.30 -1.50
N VAL A 119 -0.12 -11.57 -1.59
CA VAL A 119 0.42 -12.39 -2.68
C VAL A 119 0.07 -13.85 -2.40
N ALA A 120 -0.76 -14.44 -3.25
CA ALA A 120 -1.20 -15.82 -3.15
C ALA A 120 -0.22 -16.74 -3.92
N PRO A 121 0.24 -17.86 -3.31
CA PRO A 121 0.89 -18.93 -4.06
C PRO A 121 -0.05 -19.55 -5.09
N ALA A 122 0.50 -19.99 -6.23
CA ALA A 122 -0.29 -20.46 -7.38
C ALA A 122 -1.06 -21.78 -7.16
N HIS A 123 -0.76 -22.54 -6.09
CA HIS A 123 -1.26 -23.92 -5.91
C HIS A 123 -1.81 -24.21 -4.51
N LEU A 124 -2.54 -23.27 -3.92
CA LEU A 124 -3.21 -23.53 -2.64
C LEU A 124 -4.49 -24.35 -2.83
N SER A 125 -4.72 -25.30 -1.92
CA SER A 125 -6.03 -25.96 -1.82
C SER A 125 -7.13 -24.96 -1.44
N LEU A 126 -8.40 -25.35 -1.59
CA LEU A 126 -9.51 -24.50 -1.18
C LEU A 126 -9.42 -24.18 0.32
N GLU A 127 -9.14 -25.21 1.12
CA GLU A 127 -9.13 -25.19 2.56
C GLU A 127 -8.00 -24.28 3.09
N GLU A 128 -6.81 -24.39 2.50
CA GLU A 128 -5.68 -23.50 2.78
C GLU A 128 -5.98 -22.06 2.38
N THR A 129 -6.58 -21.86 1.20
CA THR A 129 -6.96 -20.55 0.69
C THR A 129 -7.96 -19.87 1.63
N LEU A 130 -9.01 -20.59 2.06
CA LEU A 130 -10.03 -20.08 2.97
C LEU A 130 -9.45 -19.79 4.36
N THR A 131 -8.60 -20.68 4.89
CA THR A 131 -7.94 -20.49 6.19
C THR A 131 -7.05 -19.24 6.19
N ARG A 132 -6.23 -19.05 5.14
CA ARG A 132 -5.40 -17.85 4.99
C ARG A 132 -6.25 -16.58 4.80
N LEU A 133 -7.30 -16.67 4.00
CA LEU A 133 -8.22 -15.55 3.77
C LEU A 133 -8.87 -15.11 5.09
N GLU A 134 -9.36 -16.06 5.88
CA GLU A 134 -9.95 -15.81 7.20
C GLU A 134 -8.93 -15.19 8.16
N ALA A 135 -7.73 -15.76 8.25
CA ALA A 135 -6.66 -15.24 9.11
C ALA A 135 -6.33 -13.77 8.77
N LEU A 136 -6.25 -13.43 7.49
CA LEU A 136 -6.03 -12.04 7.04
C LEU A 136 -7.20 -11.13 7.39
N VAL A 137 -8.44 -11.58 7.22
CA VAL A 137 -9.62 -10.77 7.53
C VAL A 137 -9.75 -10.50 9.03
N ARG A 138 -9.36 -11.47 9.88
CA ARG A 138 -9.46 -11.36 11.34
C ARG A 138 -8.40 -10.49 12.00
N GLN A 139 -7.26 -10.26 11.38
CA GLN A 139 -6.25 -9.38 11.99
C GLN A 139 -6.80 -7.94 12.03
N PRO A 140 -6.87 -7.32 13.22
CA PRO A 140 -7.37 -5.97 13.36
C PRO A 140 -6.45 -4.99 12.65
N MET A 141 -7.05 -4.00 11.99
CA MET A 141 -6.35 -2.86 11.40
C MET A 141 -6.87 -1.60 12.05
N ALA A 142 -5.97 -0.78 12.57
CA ALA A 142 -6.28 0.49 13.19
C ALA A 142 -5.55 1.61 12.45
N TRP A 143 -6.26 2.70 12.20
CA TRP A 143 -5.67 3.92 11.64
C TRP A 143 -4.88 4.72 12.68
N GLU A 144 -5.23 4.52 13.94
CA GLU A 144 -4.56 5.10 15.10
C GLU A 144 -3.20 4.43 15.33
N LEU A 145 -2.28 5.21 15.88
CA LEU A 145 -0.96 4.73 16.25
C LEU A 145 -1.07 3.77 17.42
N ASN A 146 -0.37 2.65 17.34
CA ASN A 146 -0.19 1.76 18.48
C ASN A 146 0.73 2.43 19.52
N PRO A 147 0.66 2.04 20.80
CA PRO A 147 1.62 2.52 21.80
C PRO A 147 3.07 2.28 21.36
N GLY A 148 3.90 3.34 21.41
CA GLY A 148 5.30 3.32 20.96
C GLY A 148 5.52 3.44 19.44
N GLU A 149 4.44 3.49 18.65
CA GLU A 149 4.53 3.71 17.21
C GLU A 149 4.67 5.20 16.89
N VAL A 150 5.70 5.56 16.13
CA VAL A 150 5.98 6.95 15.75
C VAL A 150 5.45 7.22 14.33
N LEU A 151 4.75 8.34 14.14
CA LEU A 151 4.38 8.83 12.80
C LEU A 151 5.61 9.42 12.11
N VAL A 152 5.97 8.86 10.96
CA VAL A 152 7.12 9.30 10.17
C VAL A 152 6.69 10.27 9.08
N PHE A 153 5.60 9.95 8.40
CA PHE A 153 5.10 10.73 7.27
C PHE A 153 3.59 10.56 7.13
N GLU A 154 2.90 11.63 6.74
CA GLU A 154 1.48 11.61 6.39
C GLU A 154 1.24 12.51 5.17
N THR A 155 0.50 11.99 4.19
CA THR A 155 0.07 12.75 3.00
C THR A 155 -1.43 12.53 2.77
N ASP A 156 -2.11 13.58 2.29
CA ASP A 156 -3.52 13.54 1.91
C ASP A 156 -3.63 13.75 0.40
N ALA A 157 -3.67 12.63 -0.34
CA ALA A 157 -3.77 12.64 -1.80
C ALA A 157 -5.08 13.25 -2.33
N ARG A 158 -6.03 13.60 -1.44
CA ARG A 158 -7.27 14.30 -1.83
C ARG A 158 -7.04 15.79 -2.12
N TRP A 159 -5.97 16.39 -1.60
CA TRP A 159 -5.81 17.84 -1.55
C TRP A 159 -4.53 18.35 -2.21
N HIS A 160 -3.85 17.54 -3.03
CA HIS A 160 -2.63 17.95 -3.71
C HIS A 160 -2.81 18.19 -5.23
N PRO A 161 -3.36 19.34 -5.67
CA PRO A 161 -2.88 19.96 -6.88
C PRO A 161 -1.49 20.50 -6.56
N ARG A 162 -0.44 20.07 -7.26
CA ARG A 162 0.96 20.50 -7.04
C ARG A 162 1.08 22.00 -6.78
N GLY A 163 1.08 22.39 -5.51
CA GLY A 163 1.32 23.74 -5.02
C GLY A 163 2.79 23.88 -4.67
N ARG A 164 3.68 23.73 -5.66
CA ARG A 164 5.05 24.25 -5.57
C ARG A 164 5.12 25.52 -6.42
N GLN A 165 4.97 26.66 -5.74
CA GLN A 165 5.32 28.03 -6.12
C GLN A 165 5.17 28.41 -7.60
N GLY A 166 3.97 28.89 -7.94
CA GLY A 166 3.69 29.67 -9.14
C GLY A 166 2.39 30.47 -8.90
N ARG A 167 2.57 31.75 -8.59
CA ARG A 167 1.61 32.85 -8.49
C ARG A 167 0.20 32.60 -9.10
N ALA A 168 -0.81 32.87 -8.26
CA ALA A 168 -2.15 33.41 -8.56
C ALA A 168 -3.07 32.66 -9.53
N LEU A 169 -4.15 32.08 -8.99
CA LEU A 169 -5.53 32.41 -9.36
C LEU A 169 -6.41 32.25 -8.11
N LEU A 170 -6.77 33.38 -7.49
CA LEU A 170 -7.95 33.47 -6.64
C LEU A 170 -9.17 33.29 -7.55
N PRO A 171 -10.09 32.34 -7.32
CA PRO A 171 -11.40 32.40 -7.91
C PRO A 171 -12.25 33.36 -7.07
N GLY A 172 -12.17 34.64 -7.41
CA GLY A 172 -13.30 35.55 -7.26
C GLY A 172 -14.20 35.38 -8.49
N ASP A 173 -15.47 35.11 -8.21
CA ASP A 173 -16.68 35.31 -9.04
C ASP A 173 -17.51 34.05 -9.26
N GLY A 174 -18.76 34.17 -8.81
CA GLY A 174 -19.64 33.08 -8.46
C GLY A 174 -20.15 32.27 -9.63
N LEU A 175 -20.41 30.99 -9.34
CA LEU A 175 -21.38 30.20 -10.07
C LEU A 175 -22.25 29.44 -9.07
N SER A 176 -23.29 30.14 -8.60
CA SER A 176 -24.48 29.50 -8.05
C SER A 176 -25.25 28.80 -9.18
N LEU A 177 -24.81 27.60 -9.57
CA LEU A 177 -25.58 26.70 -10.44
C LEU A 177 -26.26 25.61 -9.59
N ARG A 178 -27.07 26.05 -8.62
CA ARG A 178 -28.20 25.25 -8.14
C ARG A 178 -29.39 25.57 -9.02
N GLN A 179 -29.51 24.92 -10.18
CA GLN A 179 -30.79 24.89 -10.90
C GLN A 179 -30.87 23.67 -11.84
N ARG A 180 -31.79 22.76 -11.48
CA ARG A 180 -32.57 21.87 -12.35
C ARG A 180 -31.87 21.29 -13.58
N ALA A 181 -31.25 20.12 -13.44
CA ALA A 181 -31.00 19.20 -14.55
C ALA A 181 -31.64 17.83 -14.24
N ALA A 182 -32.50 17.41 -15.16
CA ALA A 182 -33.32 16.20 -15.16
C ALA A 182 -32.51 14.88 -15.04
N PRO A 183 -33.14 13.75 -14.67
CA PRO A 183 -32.49 12.45 -14.52
C PRO A 183 -31.84 11.88 -15.80
N LEU A 184 -32.02 12.50 -16.96
CA LEU A 184 -31.40 12.09 -18.24
C LEU A 184 -29.96 12.62 -18.44
N ALA A 185 -29.51 13.60 -17.67
CA ALA A 185 -28.13 14.10 -17.76
C ALA A 185 -27.09 13.11 -17.19
N ARG A 186 -27.52 12.12 -16.39
CA ARG A 186 -26.62 11.12 -15.76
C ARG A 186 -26.04 10.10 -16.73
N SER A 187 -26.68 9.81 -17.85
CA SER A 187 -26.23 8.79 -18.81
C SER A 187 -25.30 9.36 -19.90
N VAL A 188 -25.47 10.63 -20.29
CA VAL A 188 -24.69 11.26 -21.38
C VAL A 188 -23.45 12.00 -20.87
N LEU A 189 -23.48 12.60 -19.67
CA LEU A 189 -22.32 13.32 -19.11
C LEU A 189 -21.36 12.41 -18.32
N TRP A 190 -21.80 11.24 -17.86
CA TRP A 190 -20.93 10.32 -17.12
C TRP A 190 -19.64 9.94 -17.87
N PRO A 191 -19.62 9.60 -19.17
CA PRO A 191 -18.37 9.33 -19.89
C PRO A 191 -17.44 10.54 -20.00
N LEU A 192 -17.96 11.78 -19.96
CA LEU A 192 -17.16 13.01 -19.97
C LEU A 192 -16.64 13.39 -18.58
N VAL A 193 -17.41 13.12 -17.53
CA VAL A 193 -17.06 13.42 -16.13
C VAL A 193 -16.18 12.32 -15.52
N ARG A 194 -16.29 11.08 -16.01
CA ARG A 194 -15.54 9.92 -15.51
C ARG A 194 -14.02 10.12 -15.55
N PRO A 195 -13.35 10.57 -16.63
CA PRO A 195 -11.90 10.79 -16.59
C PRO A 195 -11.48 11.90 -15.61
N VAL A 196 -12.36 12.86 -15.32
CA VAL A 196 -12.10 13.94 -14.36
C VAL A 196 -12.28 13.46 -12.91
N VAL A 197 -13.27 12.61 -12.64
CA VAL A 197 -13.58 12.13 -11.27
C VAL A 197 -12.81 10.85 -10.90
N TRP A 198 -12.39 10.05 -11.88
CA TRP A 198 -11.70 8.77 -11.67
C TRP A 198 -10.39 8.86 -10.87
N PRO A 199 -9.52 9.87 -11.05
CA PRO A 199 -8.35 10.07 -10.19
C PRO A 199 -8.75 10.27 -8.72
N PHE A 200 -9.86 10.98 -8.47
CA PHE A 200 -10.34 11.27 -7.12
C PHE A 200 -11.01 10.05 -6.46
N LEU A 201 -11.62 9.15 -7.22
CA LEU A 201 -12.17 7.89 -6.69
C LEU A 201 -11.09 6.95 -6.15
N GLY A 202 -9.86 7.09 -6.63
CA GLY A 202 -8.70 6.32 -6.15
C GLY A 202 -7.94 6.99 -5.00
N SER A 203 -8.22 8.25 -4.68
CA SER A 203 -7.49 9.04 -3.67
C SER A 203 -7.74 8.55 -2.24
N GLY A 204 -6.95 9.06 -1.30
CA GLY A 204 -6.98 8.64 0.10
C GLY A 204 -5.90 9.32 0.93
N ARG A 205 -5.76 8.85 2.16
CA ARG A 205 -4.68 9.24 3.07
C ARG A 205 -3.67 8.13 3.20
N LEU A 206 -2.39 8.47 3.11
CA LEU A 206 -1.30 7.55 3.37
C LEU A 206 -0.56 7.99 4.63
N ARG A 207 -0.24 7.02 5.49
CA ARG A 207 0.63 7.21 6.65
C ARG A 207 1.77 6.20 6.60
N ILE A 208 2.98 6.68 6.85
CA ILE A 208 4.13 5.84 7.15
C ILE A 208 4.43 6.04 8.63
N THR A 209 4.53 4.94 9.35
CA THR A 209 4.95 4.92 10.76
C THR A 209 6.27 4.18 10.88
N SER A 210 6.84 4.17 12.08
CA SER A 210 8.03 3.37 12.39
C SER A 210 7.86 1.84 12.24
N GLU A 211 6.62 1.34 12.08
CA GLU A 211 6.30 -0.10 12.03
C GLU A 211 5.59 -0.52 10.74
N ARG A 212 4.74 0.35 10.17
CA ARG A 212 3.81 -0.01 9.10
C ARG A 212 3.51 1.17 8.18
N VAL A 213 3.08 0.83 6.99
CA VAL A 213 2.45 1.75 6.05
C VAL A 213 0.95 1.49 6.04
N LEU A 214 0.18 2.57 6.12
CA LEU A 214 -1.27 2.56 6.16
C LEU A 214 -1.82 3.35 4.98
N TRP A 215 -2.86 2.82 4.34
CA TRP A 215 -3.59 3.51 3.28
C TRP A 215 -5.08 3.47 3.54
N LEU A 216 -5.67 4.64 3.71
CA LEU A 216 -7.09 4.84 3.90
C LEU A 216 -7.68 5.46 2.62
N PRO A 217 -8.23 4.66 1.69
CA PRO A 217 -8.88 5.20 0.50
C PRO A 217 -10.17 5.95 0.87
N VAL A 218 -10.58 6.92 0.05
CA VAL A 218 -11.91 7.57 0.21
C VAL A 218 -13.04 6.54 0.13
N PHE A 219 -12.88 5.58 -0.78
CA PHE A 219 -13.80 4.46 -0.94
C PHE A 219 -13.06 3.15 -0.77
N GLY A 220 -13.37 2.43 0.30
CA GLY A 220 -12.80 1.12 0.56
C GLY A 220 -12.57 0.89 2.05
N GLU A 221 -11.70 -0.05 2.34
CA GLU A 221 -11.27 -0.36 3.70
C GLU A 221 -9.81 0.02 3.87
N LEU A 222 -9.42 0.28 5.11
CA LEU A 222 -8.03 0.51 5.51
C LEU A 222 -7.17 -0.68 5.04
N GLN A 223 -6.03 -0.34 4.46
CA GLN A 223 -4.98 -1.28 4.08
C GLN A 223 -3.74 -1.01 4.95
N GLU A 224 -3.06 -2.08 5.36
CA GLU A 224 -1.88 -2.03 6.22
C GLU A 224 -0.83 -3.00 5.68
N VAL A 225 0.43 -2.58 5.65
CA VAL A 225 1.58 -3.46 5.41
C VAL A 225 2.67 -3.14 6.43
N ARG A 226 3.25 -4.15 7.08
CA ARG A 226 4.36 -3.96 8.02
C ARG A 226 5.65 -3.67 7.28
N LEU A 227 6.36 -2.59 7.62
CA LEU A 227 7.58 -2.17 6.94
C LEU A 227 8.65 -3.27 6.95
N GLY A 228 8.80 -3.97 8.08
CA GLY A 228 9.77 -5.06 8.21
C GLY A 228 9.47 -6.32 7.39
N THR A 229 8.32 -6.39 6.74
CA THR A 229 7.92 -7.52 5.89
C THR A 229 8.03 -7.22 4.39
N ILE A 230 8.37 -5.98 4.04
CA ILE A 230 8.51 -5.54 2.66
C ILE A 230 9.86 -6.03 2.12
N ALA A 231 9.82 -6.91 1.12
CA ALA A 231 11.01 -7.38 0.42
C ALA A 231 11.61 -6.26 -0.46
N GLU A 232 12.82 -6.45 -0.97
CA GLU A 232 13.51 -5.43 -1.79
C GLU A 232 12.71 -5.01 -3.02
N GLU A 233 12.08 -5.96 -3.70
CA GLU A 233 11.21 -5.72 -4.87
C GLU A 233 9.73 -5.53 -4.49
N GLY A 234 9.47 -5.32 -3.20
CA GLY A 234 8.14 -5.22 -2.62
C GLY A 234 7.45 -3.89 -2.90
N ILE A 235 8.20 -2.85 -3.25
CA ILE A 235 7.68 -1.51 -3.56
C ILE A 235 7.71 -1.31 -5.07
N ARG A 236 6.55 -1.07 -5.68
CA ARG A 236 6.41 -0.87 -7.12
C ARG A 236 5.48 0.27 -7.44
N LEU A 237 5.90 1.12 -8.37
CA LEU A 237 5.02 2.12 -8.98
C LEU A 237 4.15 1.44 -10.04
N GLU A 238 2.84 1.68 -10.00
CA GLU A 238 1.91 1.15 -11.01
C GLU A 238 1.89 2.09 -12.24
N PRO A 239 2.38 1.64 -13.42
CA PRO A 239 2.46 2.48 -14.61
C PRO A 239 1.08 3.05 -15.00
N GLY A 240 1.04 4.34 -15.34
CA GLY A 240 -0.17 5.00 -15.87
C GLY A 240 -1.28 5.30 -14.87
N SER A 241 -1.12 4.94 -13.58
CA SER A 241 -2.17 5.15 -12.56
C SER A 241 -1.81 6.10 -11.42
N LEU A 242 -0.58 6.65 -11.43
CA LEU A 242 -0.01 7.37 -10.29
C LEU A 242 -0.23 6.57 -8.99
N GLY A 243 0.03 5.26 -9.07
CA GLY A 243 -0.28 4.30 -8.03
C GLY A 243 0.97 3.72 -7.39
N LEU A 244 0.85 3.36 -6.12
CA LEU A 244 1.89 2.68 -5.35
C LEU A 244 1.35 1.32 -4.92
N ARG A 245 2.10 0.28 -5.28
CA ARG A 245 1.87 -1.08 -4.82
C ARG A 245 2.96 -1.46 -3.84
N VAL A 246 2.56 -1.85 -2.63
CA VAL A 246 3.46 -2.32 -1.58
C VAL A 246 3.10 -3.76 -1.23
N VAL A 247 4.09 -4.63 -1.28
CA VAL A 247 3.99 -6.06 -1.00
C VAL A 247 4.83 -6.40 0.22
N GLY A 248 4.17 -6.89 1.26
CA GLY A 248 4.80 -7.48 2.44
C GLY A 248 3.94 -8.62 2.99
N ASN A 249 3.65 -8.61 4.29
CA ASN A 249 2.69 -9.53 4.91
C ASN A 249 1.28 -9.41 4.31
N ARG A 250 0.99 -8.28 3.69
CA ARG A 250 -0.24 -7.93 2.98
C ARG A 250 0.09 -7.21 1.69
N LEU A 251 -0.94 -7.01 0.88
CA LEU A 251 -0.89 -6.19 -0.31
C LEU A 251 -1.58 -4.84 -0.03
N LEU A 252 -0.84 -3.75 -0.23
CA LEU A 252 -1.39 -2.40 -0.24
C LEU A 252 -1.33 -1.84 -1.66
N ARG A 253 -2.46 -1.30 -2.11
CA ARG A 253 -2.56 -0.56 -3.38
C ARG A 253 -3.14 0.82 -3.11
N ALA A 254 -2.28 1.84 -3.20
CA ALA A 254 -2.66 3.24 -3.23
C ALA A 254 -2.75 3.71 -4.69
N ARG A 255 -3.77 4.50 -5.02
CA ARG A 255 -4.01 5.02 -6.38
C ARG A 255 -4.17 6.53 -6.33
N GLY A 256 -3.95 7.20 -7.46
CA GLY A 256 -4.15 8.64 -7.57
C GLY A 256 -3.24 9.45 -6.63
N MET A 257 -2.04 8.94 -6.36
CA MET A 257 -1.05 9.55 -5.48
C MET A 257 -0.03 10.31 -6.32
N THR A 258 -0.06 11.63 -6.28
CA THR A 258 0.78 12.50 -7.11
C THR A 258 2.25 12.52 -6.66
N ASP A 259 2.50 12.13 -5.42
CA ASP A 259 3.77 11.99 -4.71
C ASP A 259 4.21 10.52 -4.59
N ALA A 260 3.71 9.62 -5.45
CA ALA A 260 3.98 8.19 -5.34
C ALA A 260 5.47 7.81 -5.32
N GLU A 261 6.30 8.53 -6.08
CA GLU A 261 7.76 8.31 -6.11
C GLU A 261 8.45 8.74 -4.81
N GLU A 262 8.01 9.87 -4.24
CA GLU A 262 8.52 10.37 -2.96
C GLU A 262 8.14 9.42 -1.83
N VAL A 263 6.89 8.98 -1.78
CA VAL A 263 6.43 7.98 -0.81
C VAL A 263 7.19 6.65 -0.99
N ALA A 264 7.41 6.20 -2.23
CA ALA A 264 8.21 5.01 -2.49
C ALA A 264 9.64 5.17 -1.95
N ALA A 265 10.29 6.32 -2.17
CA ALA A 265 11.61 6.61 -1.63
C ALA A 265 11.64 6.60 -0.10
N LEU A 266 10.64 7.18 0.56
CA LEU A 266 10.51 7.14 2.02
C LEU A 266 10.31 5.71 2.54
N LEU A 267 9.50 4.89 1.87
CA LEU A 267 9.32 3.49 2.24
C LEU A 267 10.62 2.68 2.07
N GLU A 268 11.38 2.94 1.01
CA GLU A 268 12.70 2.34 0.79
C GLU A 268 13.70 2.68 1.91
N LEU A 269 13.68 3.92 2.37
CA LEU A 269 14.51 4.36 3.50
C LEU A 269 14.07 3.72 4.82
N HIS A 270 12.77 3.79 5.13
CA HIS A 270 12.25 3.36 6.43
C HIS A 270 12.05 1.85 6.58
N ARG A 271 12.15 1.06 5.49
CA ARG A 271 12.19 -0.41 5.61
C ARG A 271 13.58 -0.93 6.00
N GLN A 272 14.64 -0.16 5.75
CA GLN A 272 16.03 -0.57 5.95
C GLN A 272 16.57 -0.14 7.32
N ALA A 273 17.52 -0.90 7.86
CA ALA A 273 18.36 -0.43 8.96
C ALA A 273 19.40 0.57 8.41
N PRO A 274 19.84 1.58 9.18
CA PRO A 274 19.47 1.86 10.58
C PRO A 274 18.16 2.66 10.75
N LEU A 275 17.66 3.32 9.70
CA LEU A 275 16.52 4.24 9.77
C LEU A 275 15.25 3.65 10.37
N ARG A 276 14.93 2.39 10.07
CA ARG A 276 13.78 1.68 10.66
C ARG A 276 13.85 1.63 12.19
N GLY A 277 15.04 1.36 12.73
CA GLY A 277 15.25 1.29 14.18
C GLY A 277 15.27 2.69 14.80
N ALA A 278 15.95 3.62 14.15
CA ALA A 278 16.11 4.98 14.63
C ALA A 278 14.77 5.73 14.73
N ALA A 279 13.87 5.56 13.75
CA ALA A 279 12.53 6.16 13.77
C ALA A 279 11.66 5.70 14.96
N ARG A 280 11.88 4.50 15.51
CA ARG A 280 11.15 4.00 16.69
C ARG A 280 11.52 4.72 17.98
N SER A 281 12.70 5.34 18.04
CA SER A 281 13.11 6.14 19.20
C SER A 281 12.26 7.40 19.37
N GLY A 282 11.62 7.87 18.30
CA GLY A 282 10.87 9.13 18.32
C GLY A 282 11.74 10.39 18.34
N VAL A 283 13.07 10.24 18.39
CA VAL A 283 14.00 11.36 18.46
C VAL A 283 14.40 11.79 17.05
N ARG A 284 14.17 13.07 16.72
CA ARG A 284 14.66 13.70 15.51
C ARG A 284 15.76 14.70 15.85
N LEU A 285 16.76 14.82 14.99
CA LEU A 285 17.79 15.84 15.12
C LEU A 285 17.16 17.23 14.94
N GLU A 286 17.06 17.97 16.04
CA GLU A 286 16.61 19.37 16.05
C GLU A 286 17.71 20.35 15.67
N SER A 287 18.98 19.93 15.75
CA SER A 287 20.16 20.71 15.36
C SER A 287 20.41 20.73 13.85
N VAL A 288 19.40 20.41 13.04
CA VAL A 288 19.50 20.36 11.58
C VAL A 288 18.32 21.11 10.97
N ALA A 289 18.62 22.04 10.05
CA ALA A 289 17.61 22.70 9.22
C ALA A 289 17.84 22.34 7.75
N ILE A 290 16.77 21.99 7.04
CA ILE A 290 16.78 21.60 5.63
C ILE A 290 15.85 22.55 4.89
N PHE A 291 16.36 23.22 3.86
CA PHE A 291 15.60 24.25 3.17
C PHE A 291 15.99 24.38 1.70
N PRO A 292 15.04 24.83 0.85
CA PRO A 292 15.36 25.14 -0.54
C PRO A 292 16.32 26.33 -0.61
N ALA A 293 17.38 26.17 -1.39
CA ALA A 293 18.42 27.16 -1.55
C ALA A 293 18.92 27.25 -3.00
N LYS A 294 19.67 28.30 -3.30
CA LYS A 294 20.42 28.48 -4.53
C LYS A 294 21.88 28.69 -4.19
N LEU A 295 22.75 27.96 -4.88
CA LEU A 295 24.19 28.22 -4.87
C LEU A 295 24.54 28.95 -6.17
N GLY A 296 24.75 30.27 -6.07
CA GLY A 296 24.79 31.15 -7.24
C GLY A 296 23.48 31.05 -8.04
N ARG A 297 23.54 30.44 -9.23
CA ARG A 297 22.36 30.21 -10.11
C ARG A 297 21.74 28.82 -9.97
N LEU A 298 22.42 27.89 -9.30
CA LEU A 298 22.00 26.48 -9.23
C LEU A 298 20.98 26.29 -8.10
N PRO A 299 19.73 25.88 -8.40
CA PRO A 299 18.75 25.56 -7.37
C PRO A 299 19.04 24.20 -6.73
N GLY A 300 18.66 24.04 -5.46
CA GLY A 300 18.83 22.78 -4.73
C GLY A 300 18.29 22.83 -3.32
N GLN A 301 18.78 21.92 -2.49
CA GLN A 301 18.46 21.81 -1.06
C GLN A 301 19.72 22.05 -0.25
N ALA A 302 19.62 22.89 0.77
CA ALA A 302 20.68 23.12 1.73
C ALA A 302 20.36 22.44 3.06
N VAL A 303 21.39 21.92 3.71
CA VAL A 303 21.34 21.32 5.03
C VAL A 303 22.29 22.09 5.94
N LEU A 304 21.72 22.85 6.87
CA LEU A 304 22.45 23.62 7.87
C LEU A 304 22.58 22.79 9.16
N ARG A 305 23.81 22.71 9.69
CA ARG A 305 24.21 21.92 10.86
C ARG A 305 25.18 22.73 11.72
N PRO A 306 25.49 22.30 12.96
CA PRO A 306 26.47 23.02 13.78
C PRO A 306 27.84 23.14 13.11
N ARG A 307 28.27 22.08 12.43
CA ARG A 307 29.60 21.97 11.80
C ARG A 307 29.74 22.66 10.44
N GLY A 308 28.64 23.07 9.81
CA GLY A 308 28.69 23.59 8.45
C GLY A 308 27.37 23.52 7.70
N VAL A 309 27.43 23.87 6.42
CA VAL A 309 26.31 23.81 5.48
C VAL A 309 26.67 22.90 4.32
N SER A 310 25.72 22.08 3.90
CA SER A 310 25.86 21.23 2.72
C SER A 310 24.77 21.57 1.71
N PHE A 311 25.11 21.60 0.42
CA PHE A 311 24.22 21.90 -0.68
C PHE A 311 24.14 20.71 -1.64
N ILE A 312 22.91 20.33 -2.01
CA ILE A 312 22.60 19.24 -2.91
C ILE A 312 21.79 19.80 -4.09
N PRO A 313 22.26 19.69 -5.34
CA PRO A 313 21.55 20.22 -6.50
C PRO A 313 20.13 19.65 -6.66
N ALA A 314 19.23 20.42 -7.28
CA ALA A 314 17.87 19.98 -7.58
C ALA A 314 17.86 18.76 -8.52
N GLY A 315 16.84 17.90 -8.39
CA GLY A 315 16.72 16.68 -9.20
C GLY A 315 17.62 15.52 -8.76
N GLN A 316 18.42 15.69 -7.70
CA GLN A 316 19.33 14.66 -7.19
C GLN A 316 18.70 13.71 -6.14
N GLY A 317 17.37 13.63 -6.06
CA GLY A 317 16.67 12.70 -5.15
C GLY A 317 17.10 11.23 -5.35
N PRO A 318 17.13 10.70 -6.58
CA PRO A 318 17.59 9.33 -6.84
C PRO A 318 19.03 9.08 -6.43
N GLY A 319 19.93 10.05 -6.67
CA GLY A 319 21.34 9.98 -6.26
C GLY A 319 21.47 9.96 -4.73
N ALA A 320 20.73 10.83 -4.03
CA ALA A 320 20.70 10.86 -2.57
C ALA A 320 20.16 9.54 -1.97
N LEU A 321 19.06 9.01 -2.51
CA LEU A 321 18.51 7.72 -2.06
C LEU A 321 19.50 6.57 -2.29
N SER A 322 20.16 6.55 -3.44
CA SER A 322 21.15 5.51 -3.77
C SER A 322 22.37 5.58 -2.85
N ALA A 323 22.82 6.78 -2.50
CA ALA A 323 23.94 6.99 -1.58
C ALA A 323 23.64 6.56 -0.14
N VAL A 324 22.39 6.70 0.30
CA VAL A 324 21.95 6.25 1.63
C VAL A 324 21.75 4.74 1.69
N THR A 325 21.09 4.18 0.68
CA THR A 325 20.73 2.74 0.64
C THR A 325 21.85 1.84 0.09
N GLY A 326 22.85 2.42 -0.56
CA GLY A 326 23.92 1.69 -1.24
C GLY A 326 23.47 0.95 -2.50
N LYS A 327 22.27 1.22 -3.01
CA LYS A 327 21.65 0.52 -4.15
C LYS A 327 21.15 1.49 -5.19
N ALA A 328 21.27 1.13 -6.47
CA ALA A 328 20.66 1.89 -7.54
C ALA A 328 19.13 1.88 -7.42
N THR A 329 18.50 3.03 -7.68
CA THR A 329 17.04 3.16 -7.66
C THR A 329 16.47 3.35 -9.07
N SER A 330 15.29 2.78 -9.30
CA SER A 330 14.51 3.00 -10.52
C SER A 330 13.60 4.24 -10.44
N LEU A 331 13.46 4.83 -9.25
CA LEU A 331 12.71 6.06 -9.00
C LEU A 331 13.45 7.27 -9.59
N ARG A 332 12.73 8.23 -10.20
CA ARG A 332 13.36 9.34 -10.95
C ARG A 332 12.79 10.72 -10.65
N GLY A 333 11.55 10.80 -10.18
CA GLY A 333 10.72 12.00 -10.12
C GLY A 333 10.53 12.59 -8.72
N PHE A 334 11.54 12.53 -7.86
CA PHE A 334 11.50 13.15 -6.52
C PHE A 334 12.80 13.91 -6.21
N ASP A 335 12.73 14.88 -5.29
CA ASP A 335 13.87 15.70 -4.87
C ASP A 335 14.62 15.10 -3.68
N ALA A 336 15.78 15.67 -3.32
CA ALA A 336 16.56 15.20 -2.18
C ALA A 336 15.93 15.52 -0.80
N ALA A 337 15.05 16.53 -0.70
CA ALA A 337 14.51 16.99 0.58
C ALA A 337 13.87 15.88 1.44
N PRO A 338 13.02 14.98 0.92
CA PRO A 338 12.41 13.90 1.71
C PRO A 338 13.44 12.90 2.23
N VAL A 339 14.49 12.62 1.44
CA VAL A 339 15.60 11.76 1.87
C VAL A 339 16.34 12.40 3.04
N LEU A 340 16.67 13.69 2.92
CA LEU A 340 17.39 14.43 3.96
C LEU A 340 16.56 14.57 5.25
N GLU A 341 15.26 14.82 5.12
CA GLU A 341 14.34 14.88 6.27
C GLU A 341 14.21 13.52 6.97
N ALA A 342 14.25 12.42 6.21
CA ALA A 342 14.28 11.07 6.78
C ALA A 342 15.60 10.77 7.51
N LEU A 343 16.74 11.27 7.03
CA LEU A 343 18.03 11.09 7.71
C LEU A 343 18.04 11.71 9.12
N ARG A 344 17.22 12.73 9.39
CA ARG A 344 17.12 13.36 10.73
C ARG A 344 16.66 12.41 11.84
N TRP A 345 16.15 11.23 11.51
CA TRP A 345 15.86 10.18 12.49
C TRP A 345 17.13 9.49 13.02
N LEU A 346 18.27 9.62 12.33
CA LEU A 346 19.52 9.00 12.73
C LEU A 346 20.21 9.79 13.86
N PRO A 347 21.06 9.13 14.66
CA PRO A 347 22.03 9.82 15.51
C PRO A 347 22.94 10.76 14.71
N GLU A 348 23.42 11.83 15.34
CA GLU A 348 24.20 12.89 14.67
C GLU A 348 25.41 12.36 13.88
N ALA A 349 26.18 11.43 14.45
CA ALA A 349 27.35 10.86 13.77
C ALA A 349 26.96 10.06 12.50
N GLU A 350 25.86 9.30 12.56
CA GLU A 350 25.36 8.55 11.40
C GLU A 350 24.73 9.46 10.36
N PHE A 351 24.02 10.51 10.80
CA PHE A 351 23.48 11.55 9.94
C PHE A 351 24.59 12.23 9.15
N ASP A 352 25.66 12.68 9.82
CA ASP A 352 26.81 13.32 9.20
C ASP A 352 27.49 12.42 8.17
N ALA A 353 27.69 11.13 8.50
CA ALA A 353 28.28 10.16 7.59
C ALA A 353 27.40 9.89 6.36
N CYS A 354 26.09 9.77 6.54
CA CYS A 354 25.12 9.61 5.45
C CYS A 354 25.09 10.86 4.56
N LEU A 355 25.05 12.06 5.15
CA LEU A 355 25.02 13.31 4.42
C LEU A 355 26.30 13.52 3.61
N ALA A 356 27.48 13.18 4.16
CA ALA A 356 28.73 13.25 3.41
C ALA A 356 28.69 12.35 2.16
N ARG A 357 28.19 11.12 2.28
CA ARG A 357 27.99 10.22 1.12
C ARG A 357 27.00 10.78 0.10
N VAL A 358 25.90 11.39 0.57
CA VAL A 358 24.92 12.04 -0.31
C VAL A 358 25.53 13.21 -1.07
N VAL A 359 26.28 14.08 -0.40
CA VAL A 359 26.95 15.22 -1.03
C VAL A 359 27.92 14.74 -2.10
N ASP A 360 28.77 13.77 -1.77
CA ASP A 360 29.73 13.18 -2.73
C ASP A 360 29.04 12.58 -3.95
N ALA A 361 28.04 11.70 -3.73
CA ALA A 361 27.33 11.01 -4.81
C ALA A 361 26.48 11.93 -5.71
N THR A 362 26.09 13.11 -5.23
CA THR A 362 25.24 14.06 -5.97
C THR A 362 26.02 15.22 -6.61
N GLY A 363 27.35 15.24 -6.47
CA GLY A 363 28.17 16.38 -6.88
C GLY A 363 27.81 17.66 -6.11
N GLY A 364 27.34 17.50 -4.87
CA GLY A 364 27.01 18.60 -3.98
C GLY A 364 28.26 19.29 -3.45
N GLN A 365 28.03 20.31 -2.62
CA GLN A 365 29.11 21.01 -1.92
C GLN A 365 28.89 20.96 -0.42
N SER A 366 29.97 20.98 0.36
CA SER A 366 29.90 21.12 1.80
C SER A 366 30.95 22.12 2.26
N TRP A 367 30.52 23.08 3.06
CA TRP A 367 31.36 24.11 3.63
C TRP A 367 31.36 23.98 5.15
N ALA A 368 32.54 24.03 5.77
CA ALA A 368 32.67 24.02 7.21
C ALA A 368 32.24 25.38 7.79
N ALA A 369 31.66 25.37 8.99
CA ALA A 369 31.19 26.59 9.66
C ALA A 369 32.30 27.65 9.79
N GLY A 370 33.53 27.23 10.09
CA GLY A 370 34.69 28.11 10.23
C GLY A 370 35.16 28.79 8.95
N ASP A 371 34.86 28.19 7.79
CA ASP A 371 35.24 28.72 6.47
C ASP A 371 34.11 29.51 5.80
N THR A 372 32.97 29.62 6.47
CA THR A 372 31.77 30.29 5.97
C THR A 372 31.47 31.55 6.76
N ARG A 373 30.79 32.50 6.12
CA ARG A 373 30.28 33.71 6.78
C ARG A 373 28.78 33.78 6.62
N TYR A 374 28.07 33.86 7.74
CA TYR A 374 26.66 34.20 7.72
C TYR A 374 26.51 35.72 7.56
N VAL A 375 25.80 36.15 6.52
CA VAL A 375 25.50 37.58 6.30
C VAL A 375 24.23 37.91 7.06
N ALA A 376 24.38 38.65 8.17
CA ALA A 376 23.23 39.08 8.96
C ALA A 376 22.33 40.01 8.14
N GLY A 377 21.03 39.73 8.13
CA GLY A 377 20.09 40.42 7.25
C GLY A 377 18.64 40.25 7.71
N PRO A 378 17.67 40.16 6.78
CA PRO A 378 16.29 39.83 7.12
C PRO A 378 16.19 38.54 7.96
N PRO A 379 15.09 38.34 8.70
CA PRO A 379 14.83 37.08 9.38
C PRO A 379 15.03 35.88 8.45
N VAL A 380 15.60 34.78 8.96
CA VAL A 380 16.05 33.62 8.14
C VAL A 380 14.94 32.93 7.34
N TRP A 381 13.67 33.15 7.72
CA TRP A 381 12.50 32.69 6.96
C TRP A 381 12.22 33.53 5.71
N ARG A 382 12.67 34.80 5.67
CA ARG A 382 12.60 35.66 4.48
C ARG A 382 13.74 35.38 3.53
N GLU A 383 14.95 35.36 4.08
CA GLU A 383 16.18 35.14 3.33
C GLU A 383 17.31 34.74 4.28
N LEU A 384 18.04 33.70 3.90
CA LEU A 384 19.26 33.27 4.54
C LEU A 384 20.39 33.33 3.51
N ARG A 385 21.48 34.03 3.82
CA ARG A 385 22.67 34.15 2.96
C ARG A 385 23.92 33.68 3.70
N ILE A 386 24.62 32.71 3.11
CA ILE A 386 25.90 32.17 3.60
C ILE A 386 26.93 32.30 2.49
N GLU A 387 28.10 32.86 2.80
CA GLU A 387 29.18 33.08 1.85
C GLU A 387 30.40 32.20 2.13
N HIS A 388 31.06 31.73 1.07
CA HIS A 388 32.29 30.94 1.12
C HIS A 388 33.14 31.22 -0.13
N GLY A 389 34.37 31.70 0.03
CA GLY A 389 35.32 31.80 -1.09
C GLY A 389 34.87 32.62 -2.32
N GLY A 390 33.89 33.52 -2.17
CA GLY A 390 33.29 34.29 -3.26
C GLY A 390 31.97 33.74 -3.80
N ASP A 391 31.61 32.51 -3.41
CA ASP A 391 30.30 31.93 -3.67
C ASP A 391 29.30 32.30 -2.57
N ALA A 392 28.02 32.40 -2.96
CA ALA A 392 26.92 32.69 -2.04
C ALA A 392 25.81 31.64 -2.16
N LEU A 393 25.43 31.08 -1.02
CA LEU A 393 24.26 30.23 -0.84
C LEU A 393 23.13 31.10 -0.30
N VAL A 394 22.03 31.20 -1.05
CA VAL A 394 20.85 32.00 -0.70
C VAL A 394 19.63 31.10 -0.64
N GLY A 395 18.97 31.02 0.50
CA GLY A 395 17.81 30.16 0.71
C GLY A 395 16.75 30.77 1.61
N LYS A 396 15.69 30.01 1.86
CA LYS A 396 14.61 30.41 2.76
C LYS A 396 14.24 29.26 3.66
N VAL A 397 14.42 29.44 4.97
CA VAL A 397 14.08 28.43 5.96
C VAL A 397 12.56 28.45 6.19
N GLU A 398 11.93 27.29 6.29
CA GLU A 398 10.52 27.23 6.66
C GLU A 398 10.30 27.73 8.08
N TRP A 399 9.14 28.34 8.35
CA TRP A 399 8.80 28.90 9.66
C TRP A 399 9.00 27.89 10.80
N ALA A 400 8.67 26.62 10.56
CA ALA A 400 8.83 25.54 11.54
C ALA A 400 10.30 25.27 11.94
N GLN A 401 11.26 25.67 11.09
CA GLN A 401 12.68 25.46 11.29
C GLN A 401 13.45 26.76 11.64
N GLU A 402 12.76 27.91 11.71
CA GLU A 402 13.38 29.21 11.99
C GLU A 402 14.17 29.20 13.30
N ALA A 403 13.55 28.73 14.39
CA ALA A 403 14.19 28.71 15.70
C ALA A 403 15.44 27.81 15.74
N ALA A 404 15.41 26.69 15.01
CA ALA A 404 16.56 25.79 14.89
C ALA A 404 17.68 26.46 14.09
N ALA A 405 17.37 27.01 12.91
CA ALA A 405 18.36 27.71 12.08
C ALA A 405 18.97 28.91 12.81
N GLY A 406 18.16 29.70 13.52
CA GLY A 406 18.64 30.83 14.31
C GLY A 406 19.49 30.44 15.53
N ARG A 407 19.30 29.24 16.10
CA ARG A 407 20.25 28.70 17.10
C ARG A 407 21.59 28.35 16.46
N LEU A 408 21.57 27.63 15.34
CA LEU A 408 22.79 27.19 14.65
C LEU A 408 23.66 28.37 14.19
N LEU A 409 23.05 29.39 13.59
CA LEU A 409 23.77 30.54 13.04
C LEU A 409 24.34 31.49 14.09
N ARG A 410 23.84 31.45 15.33
CA ARG A 410 24.40 32.26 16.43
C ARG A 410 25.81 31.83 16.82
N GLU A 411 26.15 30.57 16.58
CA GLU A 411 27.47 30.00 16.89
C GLU A 411 28.46 30.17 15.73
N TRP A 412 28.00 30.69 14.58
CA TRP A 412 28.81 30.83 13.37
C TRP A 412 29.47 32.21 13.24
N PRO A 413 30.60 32.31 12.51
CA PRO A 413 31.21 33.59 12.16
C PRO A 413 30.22 34.51 11.42
N GLN A 414 30.03 35.73 11.93
CA GLN A 414 29.10 36.71 11.36
C GLN A 414 29.83 37.74 10.49
N ALA A 415 29.23 38.09 9.35
CA ALA A 415 29.61 39.25 8.56
C ALA A 415 28.54 40.34 8.70
N LEU A 416 28.97 41.58 8.89
CA LEU A 416 28.08 42.74 8.82
C LEU A 416 27.58 42.92 7.37
N PRO A 417 26.30 43.30 7.16
CA PRO A 417 25.78 43.56 5.83
C PRO A 417 26.58 44.70 5.17
N SER A 418 27.14 44.44 3.99
CA SER A 418 27.81 45.43 3.16
C SER A 418 26.78 46.39 2.56
N GLY A 419 26.41 47.41 3.35
CA GLY A 419 25.40 48.40 2.98
C GLY A 419 24.92 49.31 4.11
N GLN A 420 25.84 49.92 4.85
CA GLN A 420 25.67 51.19 5.56
C GLN A 420 27.02 51.95 5.55
N GLU A 421 27.45 52.36 4.36
CA GLU A 421 28.36 53.49 4.14
C GLU A 421 27.70 54.45 3.16
#